data_AF-A0A2C9LPN2-F1
#
_entry.id   AF-A0A2C9LPN2-F1
#
_cell.length_a   1.000
_cell.length_b   1.000
_cell.length_c   1.000
_cell.angle_alpha   90.00
_cell.angle_beta   90.00
_cell.angle_gamma   90.00
#
_symmetry.space_group_name_H-M   'P 1'
#
loop_
_entity.id
_entity.type
_entity.pdbx_description
1 polymer ?
#
loop_
_entity_poly.entity_id
_entity_poly.type
_entity_poly.pdbx_seq_one_letter_code
_entity_poly.pdbx_strand_id
1 'polypeptide(L)'
;MELLVDQFTMAKKLMADNKCEKRMRLGETSSVSGGLPIVAESFVAGFLWLDKLGQSALHGITRVYRFNIWGGSYSLLDRVTFLPNPDYYLTLLYKKTGRRTCL
;
A
#
# COMPACT_ATOMS: atom_id res chain seq x y z
N MET A 1 -2.54 10.20 11.16
CA MET A 1 -3.15 9.36 10.10
C MET A 1 -4.07 10.20 9.19
N GLU A 2 -3.88 11.53 9.12
CA GLU A 2 -4.58 12.47 8.21
C GLU A 2 -3.88 12.60 6.85
N LEU A 3 -2.55 12.47 6.83
CA LEU A 3 -1.69 12.83 5.70
C LEU A 3 -2.03 12.09 4.39
N LEU A 4 -2.41 10.81 4.43
CA LEU A 4 -2.71 10.06 3.21
C LEU A 4 -4.01 10.53 2.53
N VAL A 5 -5.02 10.87 3.34
CA VAL A 5 -6.30 11.36 2.83
C VAL A 5 -6.14 12.77 2.25
N ASP A 6 -5.31 13.60 2.88
CA ASP A 6 -4.93 14.91 2.35
C ASP A 6 -4.20 14.79 1.00
N GLN A 7 -3.27 13.84 0.89
CA GLN A 7 -2.58 13.54 -0.37
C GLN A 7 -3.56 13.10 -1.47
N PHE A 8 -4.56 12.27 -1.14
CA PHE A 8 -5.59 11.90 -2.12
C PHE A 8 -6.43 13.09 -2.56
N THR A 9 -6.78 13.98 -1.62
CA THR A 9 -7.57 15.18 -1.91
C THR A 9 -6.79 16.14 -2.81
N MET A 10 -5.52 16.37 -2.49
CA MET A 10 -4.61 17.18 -3.31
C MET A 10 -4.43 16.59 -4.71
N ALA A 11 -4.18 15.29 -4.82
CA ALA A 11 -4.01 14.62 -6.11
C ALA A 11 -5.28 14.67 -6.97
N LYS A 12 -6.46 14.45 -6.38
CA LYS A 12 -7.74 14.56 -7.08
C LYS A 12 -7.99 15.98 -7.59
N LYS A 13 -7.66 17.00 -6.78
CA LYS A 13 -7.76 18.41 -7.19
C LYS A 13 -6.87 18.68 -8.42
N LEU A 14 -5.61 18.27 -8.37
CA LEU A 14 -4.68 18.42 -9.50
C LEU A 14 -5.17 17.69 -10.75
N MET A 15 -5.73 16.50 -10.61
CA MET A 15 -6.31 15.76 -11.73
C MET A 15 -7.50 16.50 -12.35
N ALA A 16 -8.38 17.09 -11.53
CA ALA A 16 -9.50 17.89 -12.01
C ALA A 16 -9.02 19.17 -12.73
N ASP A 17 -8.07 19.90 -12.14
CA ASP A 17 -7.52 21.13 -12.70
C ASP A 17 -6.86 20.89 -14.08
N ASN A 18 -6.29 19.70 -14.27
CA ASN A 18 -5.63 19.28 -15.52
C ASN A 18 -6.54 18.45 -16.45
N LYS A 19 -7.86 18.38 -16.19
CA LYS A 19 -8.83 17.61 -17.00
C LYS A 19 -8.42 16.14 -17.21
N CYS A 20 -7.82 15.52 -16.20
CA CYS A 20 -7.41 14.13 -16.24
C CYS A 20 -8.57 13.20 -15.88
N GLU A 21 -9.13 12.52 -16.87
CA GLU A 21 -10.25 11.58 -16.70
C GLU A 21 -9.81 10.17 -16.22
N LYS A 22 -8.50 9.93 -16.11
CA LYS A 22 -7.98 8.63 -15.69
C LYS A 22 -8.31 8.37 -14.22
N ARG A 23 -8.58 7.11 -13.88
CA ARG A 23 -8.78 6.72 -12.47
C ARG A 23 -7.46 6.73 -11.70
N MET A 24 -7.48 7.28 -10.50
CA MET A 24 -6.31 7.39 -9.63
C MET A 24 -5.79 6.01 -9.20
N ARG A 25 -4.46 5.88 -9.15
CA ARG A 25 -3.71 4.67 -8.78
C ARG A 25 -2.49 5.06 -7.95
N LEU A 26 -2.12 4.23 -6.98
CA LEU A 26 -0.88 4.38 -6.22
C LEU A 26 0.20 3.51 -6.85
N GLY A 27 1.11 4.13 -7.60
CA GLY A 27 2.16 3.46 -8.39
C GLY A 27 3.28 2.83 -7.57
N GLU A 28 3.58 3.39 -6.40
CA GLU A 28 4.59 2.86 -5.49
C GLU A 28 4.21 3.23 -4.06
N THR A 29 4.11 2.23 -3.16
CA THR A 29 3.86 2.51 -1.75
C THR A 29 4.27 1.34 -0.85
N SER A 30 4.67 1.63 0.39
CA SER A 30 5.07 0.64 1.40
C SER A 30 4.42 0.93 2.76
N SER A 31 4.60 0.05 3.75
CA SER A 31 4.09 0.25 5.11
C SER A 31 4.85 1.34 5.88
N VAL A 32 6.18 1.37 5.72
CA VAL A 32 7.09 2.32 6.37
C VAL A 32 8.04 2.90 5.32
N SER A 33 8.13 4.23 5.25
CA SER A 33 9.07 4.92 4.35
C SER A 33 10.52 4.63 4.77
N GLY A 34 11.37 4.25 3.82
CA GLY A 34 12.80 4.01 4.06
C GLY A 34 13.14 2.68 4.73
N GLY A 35 12.14 1.87 5.09
CA GLY A 35 12.41 0.48 5.47
C GLY A 35 13.05 0.29 6.83
N LEU A 36 12.57 0.99 7.86
CA LEU A 36 13.09 0.86 9.22
C LEU A 36 13.18 -0.64 9.61
N PRO A 37 14.40 -1.22 9.70
CA PRO A 37 14.58 -2.64 9.95
C PRO A 37 13.88 -3.04 11.25
N ILE A 38 13.49 -4.31 11.37
CA ILE A 38 12.70 -4.87 12.49
C ILE A 38 11.24 -4.39 12.46
N VAL A 39 10.97 -3.09 12.31
CA VAL A 39 9.59 -2.58 12.31
C VAL A 39 8.87 -2.95 11.02
N ALA A 40 9.50 -2.71 9.87
CA ALA A 40 8.90 -2.95 8.56
C ALA A 40 8.67 -4.45 8.23
N GLU A 41 9.41 -5.34 8.89
CA GLU A 41 9.29 -6.80 8.78
C GLU A 41 8.34 -7.38 9.84
N SER A 42 7.94 -6.57 10.83
CA SER A 42 7.08 -7.04 11.92
C SER A 42 5.60 -6.98 11.57
N PHE A 43 4.80 -7.70 12.36
CA PHE A 43 3.34 -7.64 12.30
C PHE A 43 2.78 -6.22 12.48
N VAL A 44 3.47 -5.35 13.22
CA VAL A 44 3.01 -3.99 13.50
C VAL A 44 2.94 -3.13 12.23
N ALA A 45 3.83 -3.36 11.25
CA ALA A 45 3.77 -2.68 9.96
C ALA A 45 2.47 -2.99 9.18
N GLY A 46 1.87 -4.14 9.44
CA GLY A 46 0.62 -4.57 8.83
C GLY A 46 -0.56 -3.65 9.11
N PHE A 47 -0.60 -2.99 10.27
CA PHE A 47 -1.66 -2.01 10.58
C PHE A 47 -1.61 -0.81 9.63
N LEU A 48 -0.42 -0.28 9.36
CA LEU A 48 -0.23 0.82 8.42
C LEU A 48 -0.55 0.40 6.98
N TRP A 49 -0.20 -0.84 6.63
CA TRP A 49 -0.51 -1.38 5.31
C TRP A 49 -2.01 -1.57 5.11
N LEU A 50 -2.69 -2.15 6.09
CA LEU A 50 -4.12 -2.40 6.03
C LEU A 50 -4.94 -1.10 6.04
N ASP A 51 -4.56 -0.12 6.87
CA ASP A 51 -5.19 1.21 6.87
C ASP A 51 -5.06 1.86 5.49
N LYS A 52 -3.86 1.82 4.88
CA LYS A 52 -3.63 2.34 3.53
C LYS A 52 -4.52 1.67 2.48
N LEU A 53 -4.69 0.35 2.54
CA LEU A 53 -5.60 -0.38 1.65
C LEU A 53 -7.07 -0.01 1.89
N GLY A 54 -7.46 0.16 3.16
CA GLY A 54 -8.79 0.61 3.55
C GLY A 54 -9.12 2.01 3.05
N GLN A 55 -8.24 2.98 3.34
CA GLN A 55 -8.36 4.36 2.87
C GLN A 55 -8.37 4.45 1.36
N SER A 56 -7.52 3.65 0.68
CA SER A 56 -7.49 3.57 -0.78
C SER A 56 -8.83 3.10 -1.36
N ALA A 57 -9.42 2.06 -0.77
CA ALA A 57 -10.72 1.55 -1.20
C ALA A 57 -11.84 2.57 -0.97
N LEU A 58 -11.87 3.22 0.20
CA LEU A 58 -12.87 4.25 0.55
C LEU A 58 -12.81 5.47 -0.38
N HIS A 59 -11.61 5.87 -0.80
CA HIS A 59 -11.39 7.06 -1.62
C HIS A 59 -11.35 6.78 -3.13
N GLY A 60 -11.72 5.57 -3.57
CA GLY A 60 -11.84 5.25 -5.00
C GLY A 60 -10.50 5.07 -5.72
N ILE A 61 -9.42 4.76 -5.00
CA ILE A 61 -8.15 4.36 -5.60
C ILE A 61 -8.34 2.98 -6.22
N THR A 62 -8.08 2.86 -7.52
CA THR A 62 -8.41 1.63 -8.25
C THR A 62 -7.37 0.53 -8.12
N ARG A 63 -6.10 0.90 -7.94
CA ARG A 63 -4.97 -0.02 -7.78
C ARG A 63 -3.93 0.55 -6.85
N VAL A 64 -3.35 -0.34 -6.03
CA VAL A 64 -2.29 -0.02 -5.08
C VAL A 64 -1.14 -0.98 -5.31
N TYR A 65 -0.02 -0.46 -5.81
CA TYR A 65 1.17 -1.24 -6.11
C TYR A 65 2.11 -1.22 -4.90
N ARG A 66 2.26 -2.38 -4.25
CA ARG A 66 3.14 -2.57 -3.07
C ARG A 66 4.61 -2.58 -3.51
N PHE A 67 5.37 -1.62 -3.02
CA PHE A 67 6.82 -1.63 -3.07
C PHE A 67 7.37 -2.23 -1.76
N ASN A 68 8.07 -3.36 -1.79
CA ASN A 68 8.38 -4.23 -2.94
C ASN A 68 8.05 -5.69 -2.63
N ILE A 69 8.00 -6.54 -3.66
CA ILE A 69 7.76 -7.97 -3.49
C ILE A 69 8.97 -8.63 -2.83
N TRP A 70 10.18 -8.26 -3.27
CA TRP A 70 11.46 -8.78 -2.82
C TRP A 70 12.55 -7.71 -3.00
N GLY A 71 13.54 -7.66 -2.10
CA GLY A 71 14.69 -6.75 -2.22
C GLY A 71 14.87 -5.69 -1.11
N GLY A 72 14.59 -5.99 0.16
CA GLY A 72 14.87 -5.10 1.30
C GLY A 72 14.05 -5.45 2.55
N SER A 73 14.23 -4.67 3.62
CA SER A 73 13.59 -4.90 4.94
C SER A 73 12.08 -4.57 4.99
N TYR A 74 11.49 -4.11 3.90
CA TYR A 74 10.07 -3.79 3.79
C TYR A 74 9.39 -4.58 2.66
N SER A 75 10.11 -5.58 2.16
CA SER A 75 9.64 -6.52 1.17
C SER A 75 8.58 -7.45 1.74
N LEU A 76 7.72 -7.95 0.86
CA LEU A 76 6.81 -9.03 1.23
C LEU A 76 7.56 -10.34 1.50
N LEU A 77 8.69 -10.55 0.83
CA LEU A 77 9.56 -11.71 1.02
C LEU A 77 10.91 -11.26 1.58
N ASP A 78 11.38 -11.97 2.60
CA ASP A 78 12.73 -11.78 3.12
C ASP A 78 13.77 -11.94 1.99
N ARG A 79 14.81 -11.10 2.04
CA ARG A 79 15.77 -11.00 0.95
C ARG A 79 16.63 -12.25 0.80
N VAL A 80 16.98 -12.91 1.92
CA VAL A 80 17.94 -14.01 1.96
C VAL A 80 17.24 -15.37 1.95
N THR A 81 16.23 -15.52 2.81
CA THR A 81 15.54 -16.78 3.05
C THR A 81 14.33 -16.98 2.16
N PHE A 82 13.86 -15.93 1.47
CA PHE A 82 12.59 -15.91 0.71
C PHE A 82 11.34 -16.25 1.54
N LEU A 83 11.46 -16.23 2.87
CA LEU A 83 10.33 -16.46 3.74
C LEU A 83 9.39 -15.24 3.70
N PRO A 84 8.06 -15.44 3.66
CA PRO A 84 7.11 -14.35 3.65
C PRO A 84 7.07 -13.60 4.98
N ASN A 85 7.19 -12.28 4.90
CA ASN A 85 6.94 -11.39 6.02
C ASN A 85 5.43 -11.33 6.35
N PRO A 86 5.03 -10.90 7.57
CA PRO A 86 3.63 -10.81 7.98
C PRO A 86 2.73 -10.05 6.97
N ASP A 87 3.26 -8.99 6.35
CA ASP A 87 2.56 -8.22 5.33
C ASP A 87 2.20 -9.04 4.08
N TYR A 88 2.96 -10.08 3.74
CA TYR A 88 2.62 -11.00 2.65
C TYR A 88 1.30 -11.71 2.95
N TYR A 89 1.17 -12.29 4.14
CA TYR A 89 -0.02 -13.01 4.55
C TYR A 89 -1.24 -12.07 4.65
N LEU A 90 -1.03 -10.85 5.16
CA LEU A 90 -2.08 -9.84 5.20
C LEU A 90 -2.55 -9.46 3.79
N THR A 91 -1.60 -9.24 2.87
CA THR A 91 -1.89 -8.94 1.46
C THR A 91 -2.63 -10.10 0.79
N LEU A 92 -2.21 -11.34 1.04
CA LEU A 92 -2.86 -12.55 0.52
C LEU A 92 -4.28 -12.68 1.05
N LEU A 93 -4.47 -12.49 2.36
CA LEU A 93 -5.78 -12.54 2.99
C LEU A 93 -6.70 -11.47 2.41
N TYR A 94 -6.22 -10.21 2.32
CA TYR A 94 -6.96 -9.11 1.70
C TYR A 94 -7.34 -9.42 0.26
N LYS A 95 -6.47 -10.05 -0.54
CA LYS A 95 -6.79 -10.46 -1.91
C LYS A 95 -7.87 -11.53 -1.97
N LYS A 96 -7.93 -12.44 -0.99
CA LYS A 96 -8.90 -13.54 -0.92
C LYS A 96 -10.27 -13.10 -0.37
N THR A 97 -10.29 -12.16 0.58
CA THR A 97 -11.52 -11.71 1.26
C THR A 97 -12.06 -10.39 0.71
N GLY A 98 -11.19 -9.51 0.22
CA GLY A 98 -11.52 -8.18 -0.28
C GLY A 98 -12.01 -8.20 -1.72
N ARG A 99 -13.31 -7.99 -1.91
CA ARG A 99 -13.91 -7.74 -3.24
C ARG A 99 -13.94 -6.23 -3.50
N ARG A 100 -13.00 -5.71 -4.32
CA ARG A 100 -13.16 -4.60 -5.33
C ARG A 100 -11.90 -3.76 -5.60
N THR A 101 -10.86 -3.82 -4.77
CA THR A 101 -9.57 -3.14 -5.00
C THR A 101 -8.54 -4.14 -5.51
N CYS A 102 -8.11 -4.00 -6.76
CA CYS A 102 -7.05 -4.84 -7.29
C CYS A 102 -5.70 -4.32 -6.79
N LEU A 103 -5.08 -5.08 -5.87
CA LEU A 103 -3.62 -5.19 -5.75
C LEU A 103 -3.04 -5.62 -7.09
#